data_AF-A0A9E2YPZ7-F1
#
_entry.id   AF-A0A9E2YPZ7-F1
#
_cell.length_a   1.000
_cell.length_b   1.000
_cell.length_c   1.000
_cell.angle_alpha   90.00
_cell.angle_beta   90.00
_cell.angle_gamma   90.00
#
_symmetry.space_group_name_H-M   'P 1'
#
loop_
_entity.id
_entity.type
_entity.pdbx_description
1 polymer ?
#
loop_
_entity_poly.entity_id
_entity_poly.type
_entity_poly.pdbx_seq_one_letter_code
_entity_poly.pdbx_strand_id
1 'polypeptide(L)'
;MTDAEGLIPPMKWNAWGDPAAAKPLSEGIRSLLKQAIGVENSGSAELRPDQVRLRPSALSDTDREALAGIVGAEYCRTADNDRLLHAGGKSTIDLLRRKDSEQDAPDAVLLPTDDDAVVAILRYCSDRGIAVVPFGGSTSVVG
;
A
#
# COMPACT_ATOMS: atom_id res chain seq x y z
N MET A 1 -13.18 20.12 -2.37
CA MET A 1 -11.73 19.89 -2.29
C MET A 1 -11.58 18.57 -1.55
N THR A 2 -11.04 17.54 -2.19
CA THR A 2 -10.89 16.22 -1.56
C THR A 2 -9.83 16.34 -0.47
N ASP A 3 -10.22 16.06 0.77
CA ASP A 3 -9.30 16.01 1.90
C ASP A 3 -8.24 14.93 1.66
N ALA A 4 -6.96 15.26 1.80
CA ALA A 4 -5.90 14.31 1.54
C ALA A 4 -5.99 13.12 2.51
N GLU A 5 -6.40 13.30 3.76
CA GLU A 5 -6.56 12.16 4.69
C GLU A 5 -7.60 11.14 4.17
N GLY A 6 -8.62 11.60 3.45
CA GLY A 6 -9.64 10.75 2.82
C GLY A 6 -9.14 9.94 1.61
N LEU A 7 -7.92 10.18 1.14
CA LEU A 7 -7.30 9.45 0.03
C LEU A 7 -6.46 8.26 0.49
N ILE A 8 -6.38 8.00 1.79
CA ILE A 8 -5.76 6.78 2.32
C ILE A 8 -6.65 5.58 1.94
N PRO A 9 -6.11 4.53 1.29
CA PRO A 9 -6.90 3.35 0.98
C PRO A 9 -7.51 2.77 2.25
N PRO A 10 -8.84 2.49 2.31
CA PRO A 10 -9.49 1.94 3.51
C PRO A 10 -9.10 0.48 3.78
N MET A 11 -8.18 -0.09 2.99
CA MET A 11 -7.85 -1.50 3.02
C MET A 11 -6.79 -1.81 4.09
N LYS A 12 -6.98 -2.91 4.83
CA LYS A 12 -5.95 -3.44 5.73
C LYS A 12 -4.66 -3.69 4.95
N TRP A 13 -3.53 -3.20 5.43
CA TRP A 13 -2.25 -3.32 4.71
C TRP A 13 -1.91 -4.77 4.30
N ASN A 14 -2.10 -5.73 5.19
CA ASN A 14 -1.76 -7.15 5.00
C ASN A 14 -2.94 -8.10 4.77
N ALA A 15 -4.14 -7.59 4.48
CA ALA A 15 -5.30 -8.43 4.18
C ALA A 15 -6.24 -7.75 3.17
N TRP A 16 -7.32 -8.45 2.84
CA TRP A 16 -8.40 -7.89 2.04
C TRP A 16 -9.41 -7.15 2.92
N GLY A 17 -9.92 -6.03 2.43
CA GLY A 17 -11.06 -5.29 3.00
C GLY A 17 -10.72 -4.31 4.11
N ASP A 18 -11.76 -3.61 4.56
CA ASP A 18 -11.73 -2.63 5.64
C ASP A 18 -11.63 -3.33 7.01
N PRO A 19 -10.61 -3.01 7.84
CA PRO A 19 -10.51 -3.50 9.21
C PRO A 19 -11.77 -3.30 10.06
N ALA A 20 -12.50 -2.20 9.86
CA ALA A 20 -13.72 -1.89 10.60
C ALA A 20 -14.90 -2.80 10.21
N ALA A 21 -14.87 -3.38 9.01
CA ALA A 21 -15.86 -4.34 8.53
C ALA A 21 -15.47 -5.81 8.80
N ALA A 22 -14.29 -6.07 9.37
CA ALA A 22 -13.78 -7.42 9.60
C ALA A 22 -14.62 -8.17 10.64
N LYS A 23 -14.96 -9.43 10.33
CA LYS A 23 -15.72 -10.31 11.24
C LYS A 23 -14.88 -11.52 11.63
N PRO A 24 -14.78 -11.86 12.93
CA PRO A 24 -14.10 -13.09 13.33
C PRO A 24 -14.87 -14.31 12.82
N LEU A 25 -14.14 -15.40 12.55
CA LEU A 25 -14.77 -16.69 12.26
C LEU A 25 -15.56 -17.18 13.48
N SER A 26 -16.78 -17.65 13.24
CA SER A 26 -17.60 -18.31 14.25
C SER A 26 -16.95 -19.60 14.74
N GLU A 27 -17.32 -20.06 15.93
CA GLU A 27 -16.81 -21.31 16.50
C GLU A 27 -17.11 -22.52 15.60
N GLY A 28 -18.30 -22.59 15.03
CA GLY A 28 -18.68 -23.66 14.10
C GLY A 28 -17.78 -23.74 12.88
N ILE A 29 -17.44 -22.59 12.26
CA ILE A 29 -16.51 -22.53 11.12
C ILE A 29 -15.10 -22.95 11.56
N ARG A 30 -14.64 -22.50 12.73
CA ARG A 30 -13.32 -22.90 13.26
C ARG A 30 -13.23 -24.41 13.51
N SER A 31 -14.27 -25.01 14.07
CA SER A 31 -14.34 -26.46 14.30
C SER A 31 -14.32 -27.24 12.98
N LEU A 32 -15.08 -26.78 11.98
CA LEU A 32 -15.07 -27.38 10.65
C LEU A 32 -13.67 -27.35 10.01
N LEU A 33 -12.98 -26.20 10.06
CA LEU A 33 -11.62 -26.07 9.50
C LEU A 33 -10.62 -27.02 10.16
N LYS A 34 -10.69 -27.16 11.50
CA LYS A 34 -9.86 -28.10 12.26
C LYS A 34 -10.10 -29.54 11.84
N GLN A 35 -11.36 -29.95 11.72
CA GLN A 35 -11.72 -31.34 11.40
C GLN A 35 -11.46 -31.68 9.92
N ALA A 36 -11.75 -30.77 9.01
CA ALA A 36 -11.69 -31.03 7.57
C ALA A 36 -10.29 -30.84 6.97
N ILE A 37 -9.51 -29.87 7.48
CA ILE A 37 -8.20 -29.49 6.92
C ILE A 37 -7.06 -29.77 7.91
N GLY A 38 -7.35 -30.06 9.18
CA GLY A 38 -6.33 -30.34 10.20
C GLY A 38 -5.54 -29.09 10.63
N VAL A 39 -6.06 -27.88 10.36
CA VAL A 39 -5.38 -26.63 10.71
C VAL A 39 -5.65 -26.22 12.15
N GLU A 40 -4.61 -25.82 12.86
CA GLU A 40 -4.73 -25.25 14.21
C GLU A 40 -4.67 -23.72 14.21
N ASN A 41 -5.08 -23.11 15.32
CA ASN A 41 -4.91 -21.67 15.48
C ASN A 41 -3.42 -21.31 15.45
N SER A 42 -3.07 -20.29 14.68
CA SER A 42 -1.72 -19.71 14.69
C SER A 42 -1.42 -19.09 16.06
N GLY A 43 -0.26 -19.43 16.62
CA GLY A 43 0.29 -18.75 17.81
C GLY A 43 1.08 -17.47 17.48
N SER A 44 1.39 -17.23 16.20
CA SER A 44 2.11 -16.04 15.76
C SER A 44 1.22 -14.81 15.84
N ALA A 45 1.74 -13.76 16.47
CA ALA A 45 1.12 -12.45 16.45
C ALA A 45 1.12 -11.87 15.03
N GLU A 46 0.08 -11.12 14.70
CA GLU A 46 0.03 -10.36 13.46
C GLU A 46 1.04 -9.21 13.49
N LEU A 47 1.79 -9.06 12.40
CA LEU A 47 2.70 -7.94 12.23
C LEU A 47 1.90 -6.65 12.00
N ARG A 48 2.21 -5.60 12.75
CA ARG A 48 1.58 -4.29 12.61
C ARG A 48 2.37 -3.38 11.65
N PRO A 49 1.72 -2.40 10.99
CA PRO A 49 2.40 -1.47 10.08
C PRO A 49 3.62 -0.78 10.69
N ASP A 50 3.55 -0.38 11.97
CA ASP A 50 4.64 0.30 12.70
C ASP A 50 5.86 -0.59 12.95
N GLN A 51 5.73 -1.91 12.74
CA GLN A 51 6.81 -2.88 12.90
C GLN A 51 7.47 -3.24 11.55
N VAL A 52 6.92 -2.76 10.44
CA VAL A 52 7.43 -2.99 9.09
C VAL A 52 8.52 -1.98 8.78
N ARG A 53 9.64 -2.46 8.22
CA ARG A 53 10.73 -1.64 7.70
C ARG A 53 10.65 -1.63 6.19
N LEU A 54 10.53 -0.44 5.63
CA LEU A 54 10.61 -0.26 4.19
C LEU A 54 12.06 -0.06 3.77
N ARG A 55 12.36 -0.44 2.52
CA ARG A 55 13.56 0.08 1.86
C ARG A 55 13.55 1.63 1.91
N PRO A 56 14.68 2.29 2.19
CA PRO A 56 14.77 3.74 2.07
C PRO A 56 14.37 4.20 0.67
N SER A 57 13.73 5.36 0.59
CA SER A 57 13.39 5.97 -0.71
C SER A 57 14.66 6.28 -1.49
N ALA A 58 14.69 5.89 -2.76
CA ALA A 58 15.76 6.23 -3.69
C ALA A 58 15.49 7.55 -4.45
N LEU A 59 14.33 8.19 -4.21
CA LEU A 59 13.96 9.45 -4.84
C LEU A 59 14.81 10.58 -4.24
N SER A 60 15.45 11.37 -5.09
CA SER A 60 16.23 12.52 -4.62
C SER A 60 15.34 13.60 -4.03
N ASP A 61 15.87 14.42 -3.12
CA ASP A 61 15.12 15.56 -2.58
C ASP A 61 14.71 16.55 -3.67
N THR A 62 15.55 16.77 -4.69
CA THR A 62 15.23 17.63 -5.83
C THR A 62 14.05 17.08 -6.63
N ASP A 63 13.97 15.77 -6.84
CA ASP A 63 12.84 15.14 -7.52
C ASP A 63 11.57 15.20 -6.68
N ARG A 64 11.69 14.92 -5.39
CA ARG A 64 10.59 15.02 -4.42
C ARG A 64 10.00 16.44 -4.39
N GLU A 65 10.84 17.46 -4.32
CA GLU A 65 10.41 18.87 -4.29
C GLU A 65 9.74 19.30 -5.59
N ALA A 66 10.27 18.88 -6.74
CA ALA A 66 9.66 19.19 -8.03
C ALA A 66 8.30 18.51 -8.21
N LEU A 67 8.18 17.22 -7.83
CA LEU A 67 6.91 16.50 -7.88
C LEU A 67 5.89 17.11 -6.90
N ALA A 68 6.32 17.48 -5.70
CA ALA A 68 5.49 18.24 -4.75
C ALA A 68 5.07 19.61 -5.30
N GLY A 69 5.89 20.26 -6.12
CA GLY A 69 5.51 21.48 -6.83
C GLY A 69 4.41 21.27 -7.90
N ILE A 70 4.31 20.06 -8.45
CA ILE A 70 3.28 19.69 -9.44
C ILE A 70 1.94 19.39 -8.76
N VAL A 71 1.94 18.49 -7.76
CA VAL A 71 0.69 18.02 -7.12
C VAL A 71 0.31 18.80 -5.86
N GLY A 72 1.22 19.61 -5.32
CA GLY A 72 1.12 20.20 -3.99
C GLY A 72 1.76 19.30 -2.92
N ALA A 73 2.40 19.91 -1.92
CA ALA A 73 3.17 19.19 -0.90
C ALA A 73 2.34 18.16 -0.11
N GLU A 74 1.06 18.43 0.13
CA GLU A 74 0.13 17.52 0.83
C GLU A 74 -0.21 16.25 0.02
N TYR A 75 -0.10 16.34 -1.31
CA TYR A 75 -0.42 15.27 -2.26
C TYR A 75 0.83 14.52 -2.77
N CYS A 76 2.02 14.88 -2.29
CA CYS A 76 3.28 14.18 -2.53
C CYS A 76 3.79 13.54 -1.24
N ARG A 77 3.46 12.26 -1.03
CA ARG A 77 3.69 11.56 0.23
C ARG A 77 4.91 10.65 0.17
N THR A 78 5.76 10.77 1.18
CA THR A 78 6.98 9.95 1.31
C THR A 78 7.09 9.27 2.66
N ALA A 79 6.10 9.41 3.53
CA ALA A 79 6.07 8.70 4.81
C ALA A 79 5.90 7.19 4.58
N ASP A 80 6.53 6.38 5.43
CA ASP A 80 6.54 4.93 5.25
C ASP A 80 5.14 4.31 5.31
N ASN A 81 4.24 4.85 6.13
CA ASN A 81 2.88 4.34 6.20
C ASN A 81 2.13 4.51 4.85
N ASP A 82 2.24 5.69 4.22
CA ASP A 82 1.62 5.92 2.91
C ASP A 82 2.23 5.01 1.83
N ARG A 83 3.56 4.87 1.83
CA ARG A 83 4.28 4.02 0.87
C ARG A 83 3.92 2.54 1.03
N LEU A 84 3.80 2.05 2.27
CA LEU A 84 3.45 0.66 2.58
C LEU A 84 2.04 0.29 2.08
N LEU A 85 1.07 1.21 2.18
CA LEU A 85 -0.28 0.99 1.67
C LEU A 85 -0.35 0.88 0.14
N HIS A 86 0.66 1.40 -0.55
CA HIS A 86 0.81 1.34 -2.00
C HIS A 86 1.84 0.29 -2.46
N ALA A 87 2.32 -0.55 -1.54
CA ALA A 87 3.25 -1.62 -1.85
C ALA A 87 2.50 -2.85 -2.40
N GLY A 88 2.44 -2.98 -3.73
CA GLY A 88 1.95 -4.18 -4.42
C GLY A 88 0.44 -4.47 -4.28
N GLY A 89 0.06 -5.66 -4.74
CA GLY A 89 -1.33 -6.14 -4.76
C GLY A 89 -1.73 -6.97 -3.54
N LYS A 90 -2.69 -7.86 -3.77
CA LYS A 90 -3.35 -8.76 -2.80
C LYS A 90 -3.46 -10.18 -3.34
N SER A 91 -2.53 -10.57 -4.23
CA SER A 91 -2.38 -11.98 -4.58
C SER A 91 -2.01 -12.80 -3.34
N THR A 92 -2.18 -14.12 -3.39
CA THR A 92 -1.71 -14.99 -2.30
C THR A 92 -0.22 -14.79 -2.01
N ILE A 93 0.61 -14.59 -3.04
CA ILE A 93 2.05 -14.36 -2.88
C ILE A 93 2.32 -13.01 -2.21
N ASP A 94 1.57 -11.95 -2.56
CA ASP A 94 1.70 -10.65 -1.89
C ASP A 94 1.35 -10.77 -0.40
N LEU A 95 0.23 -11.45 -0.09
CA LEU A 95 -0.22 -11.62 1.30
C LEU A 95 0.73 -12.49 2.12
N LEU A 96 1.40 -13.47 1.50
CA LEU A 96 2.44 -14.25 2.16
C LEU A 96 3.69 -13.41 2.41
N ARG A 97 4.13 -12.60 1.43
CA ARG A 97 5.29 -11.70 1.59
C ARG A 97 5.07 -10.68 2.71
N ARG A 98 3.85 -10.17 2.89
CA ARG A 98 3.50 -9.24 3.97
C ARG A 98 3.58 -9.83 5.39
N LYS A 99 3.93 -11.11 5.53
CA LYS A 99 4.28 -11.70 6.83
C LYS A 99 5.71 -11.35 7.26
N ASP A 100 6.55 -10.91 6.33
CA ASP A 100 7.92 -10.49 6.62
C ASP A 100 7.96 -9.03 7.07
N SER A 101 8.87 -8.72 8.00
CA SER A 101 9.02 -7.36 8.53
C SER A 101 9.72 -6.39 7.57
N GLU A 102 10.33 -6.89 6.51
CA GLU A 102 10.99 -6.07 5.49
C GLU A 102 10.15 -6.10 4.21
N GLN A 103 9.80 -4.92 3.70
CA GLN A 103 8.95 -4.80 2.51
C GLN A 103 9.55 -3.83 1.50
N ASP A 104 9.38 -4.16 0.22
CA ASP A 104 9.54 -3.19 -0.86
C ASP A 104 8.34 -2.25 -0.92
N ALA A 105 8.57 -1.02 -1.38
CA ALA A 105 7.54 -0.01 -1.52
C ALA A 105 7.95 1.03 -2.59
N PRO A 106 6.99 1.76 -3.18
CA PRO A 106 7.31 2.92 -4.01
C PRO A 106 8.12 3.95 -3.22
N ASP A 107 8.89 4.78 -3.93
CA ASP A 107 9.74 5.82 -3.32
C ASP A 107 8.94 7.06 -2.87
N ALA A 108 7.81 7.31 -3.54
CA ALA A 108 6.81 8.33 -3.19
C ALA A 108 5.43 7.93 -3.72
N VAL A 109 4.38 8.50 -3.14
CA VAL A 109 2.99 8.38 -3.60
C VAL A 109 2.49 9.76 -4.00
N LEU A 110 2.02 9.89 -5.24
CA LEU A 110 1.48 11.12 -5.79
C LEU A 110 -0.03 10.98 -5.96
N LEU A 111 -0.78 11.98 -5.50
CA LEU A 111 -2.24 12.01 -5.52
C LEU A 111 -2.74 13.17 -6.40
N PRO A 112 -2.60 13.09 -7.74
CA PRO A 112 -3.06 14.14 -8.62
C PRO A 112 -4.58 14.33 -8.56
N THR A 113 -5.03 15.57 -8.61
CA THR A 113 -6.46 15.93 -8.49
C THR A 113 -7.14 16.21 -9.82
N ASP A 114 -6.36 16.29 -10.90
CA ASP A 114 -6.83 16.55 -12.27
C ASP A 114 -5.89 15.94 -13.33
N ASP A 115 -6.35 15.94 -14.57
CA ASP A 115 -5.64 15.34 -15.71
C ASP A 115 -4.34 16.11 -16.06
N ASP A 116 -4.32 17.43 -15.84
CA ASP A 116 -3.15 18.26 -16.13
C ASP A 116 -1.98 17.91 -15.19
N ALA A 117 -2.26 17.68 -13.91
CA ALA A 117 -1.29 17.18 -12.94
C ALA A 117 -0.76 15.79 -13.34
N VAL A 118 -1.63 14.87 -13.80
CA VAL A 118 -1.20 13.55 -14.30
C VAL A 118 -0.22 13.72 -15.46
N VAL A 119 -0.55 14.56 -16.45
CA VAL A 119 0.31 14.82 -17.61
C VAL A 119 1.65 15.42 -17.18
N ALA A 120 1.66 16.36 -16.23
CA ALA A 120 2.87 16.99 -15.73
C ALA A 120 3.79 15.98 -14.99
N ILE A 121 3.22 15.11 -14.15
CA ILE A 121 3.97 14.03 -13.48
C ILE A 121 4.62 13.11 -14.51
N LEU A 122 3.85 12.61 -15.48
CA LEU A 122 4.36 11.66 -16.47
C LEU A 122 5.47 12.26 -17.33
N ARG A 123 5.35 13.53 -17.72
CA ARG A 123 6.42 14.25 -18.42
C ARG A 123 7.68 14.37 -17.57
N TYR A 124 7.56 14.85 -16.33
CA TYR A 124 8.68 15.00 -15.42
C TYR A 124 9.42 13.67 -15.18
N CYS A 125 8.67 12.62 -14.86
CA CYS A 125 9.23 11.30 -14.61
C CYS A 125 9.89 10.70 -15.85
N SER A 126 9.30 10.90 -17.04
CA SER A 126 9.89 10.45 -18.31
C SER A 126 11.24 11.12 -18.57
N ASP A 127 11.35 12.44 -18.37
CA ASP A 127 12.59 13.18 -18.60
C ASP A 127 13.71 12.80 -17.63
N ARG A 128 13.34 12.38 -16.41
CA ARG A 128 14.27 11.99 -15.34
C ARG A 128 14.55 10.48 -15.27
N GLY A 129 13.85 9.66 -16.05
CA GLY A 129 13.95 8.19 -15.97
C GLY A 129 13.38 7.61 -14.67
N ILE A 130 12.36 8.24 -14.09
CA ILE A 130 11.69 7.78 -12.86
C ILE A 130 10.52 6.87 -13.26
N ALA A 131 10.49 5.66 -12.70
CA ALA A 131 9.40 4.73 -12.93
C ALA A 131 8.10 5.20 -12.28
N VAL A 132 6.98 5.10 -13.00
CA VAL A 132 5.63 5.42 -12.51
C VAL A 132 4.75 4.18 -12.60
N VAL A 133 4.08 3.84 -11.50
CA VAL A 133 3.12 2.74 -11.42
C VAL A 133 1.75 3.32 -11.05
N PRO A 134 0.76 3.31 -11.95
CA PRO A 134 -0.59 3.71 -11.62
C PRO A 134 -1.17 2.80 -10.53
N PHE A 135 -1.78 3.40 -9.52
CA PHE A 135 -2.36 2.68 -8.39
C PHE A 135 -3.80 3.10 -8.15
N GLY A 136 -4.70 2.12 -8.03
CA GLY A 136 -6.13 2.34 -7.76
C GLY A 136 -6.52 1.72 -6.43
N GLY A 137 -7.46 0.76 -6.45
CA GLY A 137 -8.02 0.17 -5.24
C GLY A 137 -7.15 -0.86 -4.48
N SER A 138 -5.87 -1.05 -4.85
CA SER A 138 -5.00 -2.11 -4.28
C SER A 138 -5.55 -3.54 -4.41
N THR A 139 -6.35 -3.84 -5.44
CA THR A 139 -7.02 -5.15 -5.60
C THR A 139 -6.35 -6.09 -6.60
N SER A 140 -5.22 -5.69 -7.20
CA SER A 140 -4.46 -6.55 -8.14
C SER A 140 -4.09 -7.88 -7.49
N VAL A 141 -4.20 -8.97 -8.25
CA VAL A 141 -3.80 -10.32 -7.82
C VAL A 141 -2.70 -10.91 -8.70
N VAL A 142 -2.05 -10.09 -9.52
CA VAL A 142 -1.02 -10.50 -10.49
C VAL A 142 0.36 -9.88 -10.21
N GLY A 143 0.52 -9.24 -9.05
CA GLY A 143 1.65 -8.37 -8.73
C GLY A 143 1.35 -6.95 -9.16
#